data_AF-A0AAV0GZP9-F1
#
_entry.id   AF-A0AAV0GZP9-F1
#
_cell.length_a   1.000
_cell.length_b   1.000
_cell.length_c   1.000
_cell.angle_alpha   90.00
_cell.angle_beta   90.00
_cell.angle_gamma   90.00
#
_symmetry.space_group_name_H-M   'P 1'
#
loop_
_entity.id
_entity.type
_entity.pdbx_description
1 polymer ?
#
loop_
_entity_poly.entity_id
_entity_poly.type
_entity_poly.pdbx_seq_one_letter_code
_entity_poly.pdbx_strand_id
1 'polypeptide(L)'
;MRTSGVLPDAFTCSFLLKACVSLLDIANGKILHGVVEKLGFGSNLFLQNMILNLYGLCGEMADAMLLFDKMPQRDVVTWNTVITQMLKRGDIEGASRLFSRLEEESGLRPNQVTVVSVLAACADLCALDLGKRVHEYSNRSGFKNNVLVCNTLIDMYAKCGSLEEASRVFDEMEGKRTVFSWSAMIVGLAAHGRAQEALSLFSSMLQDGTEPNGVTFVGLLHACAHMGLVDEGRAFFTSMTRDYGITPGIEHYGCMVDLLSRAGLVKEAYEFIMEMPIKPNGIIWGALLGGCRLHKDIKLAEQAIQHLSVLDPLNDGYYIVLSNIYAEAGRWEDVTRVRKLMKARGVKKTSGWSKITLDDGIVHEFVAGDESHPQAEGIFRKWDELVVEMMLRGYVANTSLVLLDIEEEQKVKFIYRHSEKLAVSFGLLNTPAGTTIRIIKNLRVCEDCHSALKLIAAISGREIVVRDRNRFHCFKDGCCSCGDYW
;
A
#
# COMPACT_ATOMS: atom_id res chain seq x y z
N MET A 1 -29.04 -32.23 -13.62
CA MET A 1 -28.06 -33.33 -13.71
C MET A 1 -28.40 -34.47 -12.76
N ARG A 2 -28.30 -34.29 -11.42
CA ARG A 2 -28.64 -35.36 -10.44
C ARG A 2 -30.08 -35.88 -10.56
N THR A 3 -31.05 -34.99 -10.75
CA THR A 3 -32.46 -35.34 -11.00
C THR A 3 -32.70 -36.08 -12.32
N SER A 4 -31.75 -36.03 -13.24
CA SER A 4 -31.80 -36.67 -14.56
C SER A 4 -30.85 -37.87 -14.67
N GLY A 5 -30.22 -38.30 -13.56
CA GLY A 5 -29.27 -39.42 -13.53
C GLY A 5 -27.92 -39.19 -14.22
N VAL A 6 -27.62 -37.97 -14.67
CA VAL A 6 -26.37 -37.65 -15.38
C VAL A 6 -25.29 -37.28 -14.37
N LEU A 7 -24.16 -38.00 -14.39
CA LEU A 7 -22.98 -37.72 -13.58
C LEU A 7 -22.19 -36.55 -14.16
N PRO A 8 -21.72 -35.60 -13.33
CA PRO A 8 -20.85 -34.53 -13.81
C PRO A 8 -19.47 -35.09 -14.15
N ASP A 9 -18.86 -34.56 -15.21
CA ASP A 9 -17.49 -34.84 -15.60
C ASP A 9 -16.52 -33.81 -14.99
N ALA A 10 -15.21 -34.03 -15.19
CA ALA A 10 -14.18 -33.12 -14.71
C ALA A 10 -14.36 -31.68 -15.25
N PHE A 11 -14.83 -31.54 -16.49
CA PHE A 11 -15.10 -30.24 -17.09
C PHE A 11 -16.24 -29.51 -16.37
N THR A 12 -17.36 -30.19 -16.11
CA THR A 12 -18.49 -29.65 -15.34
C THR A 12 -18.05 -29.21 -13.95
N CYS A 13 -17.28 -30.04 -13.24
CA CYS A 13 -16.73 -29.70 -11.93
C CYS A 13 -15.86 -28.44 -11.97
N SER A 14 -15.09 -28.23 -13.03
CA SER A 14 -14.25 -27.02 -13.17
C SER A 14 -15.08 -25.73 -13.25
N PHE A 15 -16.19 -25.71 -14.00
CA PHE A 15 -17.07 -24.52 -14.07
C PHE A 15 -17.76 -24.23 -12.74
N LEU A 16 -18.20 -25.27 -12.05
CA LEU A 16 -18.83 -25.12 -10.74
C LEU A 16 -17.83 -24.59 -9.71
N LEU A 17 -16.60 -25.11 -9.70
CA LEU A 17 -15.52 -24.60 -8.84
C LEU A 17 -15.19 -23.15 -9.19
N LYS A 18 -15.14 -22.80 -10.48
CA LYS A 18 -14.92 -21.41 -10.92
C LYS A 18 -16.01 -20.47 -10.40
N ALA A 19 -17.27 -20.90 -10.45
CA ALA A 19 -18.38 -20.13 -9.90
C ALA A 19 -18.24 -19.95 -8.37
N CYS A 20 -17.90 -21.00 -7.63
CA CYS A 20 -17.62 -20.90 -6.20
C CYS A 20 -16.46 -19.94 -5.89
N VAL A 21 -15.39 -19.97 -6.68
CA VAL A 21 -14.27 -19.03 -6.55
C VAL A 21 -14.72 -17.58 -6.77
N SER A 22 -15.49 -17.32 -7.83
CA SER A 22 -16.00 -15.98 -8.13
C SER A 22 -16.97 -15.44 -7.07
N LEU A 23 -17.70 -16.32 -6.39
CA LEU A 23 -18.66 -15.99 -5.33
C LEU A 23 -18.07 -16.07 -3.92
N LEU A 24 -16.82 -16.52 -3.77
CA LEU A 24 -16.21 -16.88 -2.49
C LEU A 24 -17.09 -17.83 -1.65
N ASP A 25 -17.80 -18.74 -2.33
CA ASP A 25 -18.74 -19.68 -1.72
C ASP A 25 -18.02 -20.95 -1.26
N ILE A 26 -17.49 -20.89 -0.05
CA ILE A 26 -16.74 -21.98 0.54
C ILE A 26 -17.62 -23.19 0.89
N ALA A 27 -18.89 -22.98 1.23
CA ALA A 27 -19.78 -24.05 1.65
C ALA A 27 -20.06 -25.00 0.47
N ASN A 28 -20.47 -24.43 -0.67
CA ASN A 28 -20.66 -25.22 -1.90
C ASN A 28 -19.33 -25.71 -2.47
N GLY A 29 -18.25 -24.95 -2.29
CA GLY A 29 -16.90 -25.35 -2.65
C GLY A 29 -16.45 -26.65 -1.96
N LYS A 30 -16.65 -26.78 -0.64
CA LYS A 30 -16.34 -28.01 0.13
C LYS A 30 -17.18 -29.20 -0.34
N ILE A 31 -18.46 -28.97 -0.68
CA ILE A 31 -19.33 -30.02 -1.25
C ILE A 31 -18.79 -30.49 -2.60
N LEU A 32 -18.39 -29.56 -3.48
CA LEU A 32 -17.84 -29.89 -4.79
C LEU A 32 -16.50 -30.64 -4.69
N HIS A 33 -15.62 -30.26 -3.77
CA HIS A 33 -14.41 -31.03 -3.49
C HIS A 33 -14.74 -32.48 -3.11
N GLY A 34 -15.70 -32.69 -2.20
CA GLY A 34 -16.16 -34.04 -1.86
C GLY A 34 -16.78 -34.81 -3.03
N VAL A 35 -17.42 -34.11 -3.98
CA VAL A 35 -17.94 -34.71 -5.23
C VAL A 35 -16.80 -35.10 -6.17
N VAL A 36 -15.79 -34.26 -6.34
CA VAL A 36 -14.59 -34.54 -7.14
C VAL A 36 -13.89 -35.81 -6.63
N GLU A 37 -13.72 -35.94 -5.32
CA GLU A 37 -13.17 -37.14 -4.69
C GLU A 37 -14.02 -38.38 -4.95
N LYS A 38 -15.34 -38.31 -4.70
CA LYS A 38 -16.26 -39.44 -4.87
C LYS A 38 -16.38 -39.93 -6.31
N LEU A 39 -16.18 -39.05 -7.30
CA LEU A 39 -16.21 -39.39 -8.72
C LEU A 39 -14.86 -39.92 -9.24
N GLY A 40 -13.85 -40.02 -8.38
CA GLY A 40 -12.52 -40.51 -8.76
C GLY A 40 -11.68 -39.47 -9.51
N PHE A 41 -12.06 -38.19 -9.47
CA PHE A 41 -11.30 -37.10 -10.09
C PHE A 41 -10.26 -36.47 -9.14
N GLY A 42 -10.08 -37.04 -7.94
CA GLY A 42 -9.15 -36.53 -6.92
C GLY A 42 -7.68 -36.48 -7.36
N SER A 43 -7.27 -37.23 -8.40
CA SER A 43 -5.92 -37.17 -8.99
C SER A 43 -5.77 -36.16 -10.12
N ASN A 44 -6.85 -35.46 -10.52
CA ASN A 44 -6.80 -34.47 -11.59
C ASN A 44 -6.16 -33.18 -11.08
N LEU A 45 -4.89 -32.94 -11.44
CA LEU A 45 -4.09 -31.80 -10.99
C LEU A 45 -4.77 -30.44 -11.26
N PHE A 46 -5.47 -30.29 -12.40
CA PHE A 46 -6.18 -29.05 -12.72
C PHE A 46 -7.30 -28.77 -11.72
N LEU A 47 -8.11 -29.78 -11.39
CA LEU A 47 -9.17 -29.64 -10.38
C LEU A 47 -8.59 -29.42 -8.98
N GLN A 48 -7.51 -30.12 -8.62
CA GLN A 48 -6.81 -29.91 -7.34
C GLN A 48 -6.32 -28.46 -7.21
N ASN A 49 -5.71 -27.89 -8.26
CA ASN A 49 -5.28 -26.49 -8.29
C ASN A 49 -6.46 -25.50 -8.14
N MET A 50 -7.62 -25.79 -8.75
CA MET A 50 -8.81 -24.95 -8.58
C MET A 50 -9.37 -25.00 -7.16
N ILE A 51 -9.41 -26.18 -6.55
CA ILE A 51 -9.88 -26.39 -5.16
C ILE A 51 -8.91 -25.71 -4.18
N LEU A 52 -7.60 -25.85 -4.41
CA LEU A 52 -6.56 -25.18 -3.63
C LEU A 52 -6.74 -23.65 -3.68
N ASN A 53 -6.94 -23.08 -4.87
CA ASN A 53 -7.20 -21.65 -5.03
C ASN A 53 -8.50 -21.21 -4.34
N LEU A 54 -9.56 -22.01 -4.42
CA LEU A 54 -10.83 -21.76 -3.71
C LEU A 54 -10.61 -21.69 -2.20
N TYR A 55 -9.93 -22.69 -1.60
CA TYR A 55 -9.62 -22.69 -0.16
C TYR A 55 -8.79 -21.47 0.24
N GLY A 56 -7.73 -21.20 -0.53
CA GLY A 56 -6.86 -20.04 -0.31
C GLY A 56 -7.60 -18.71 -0.35
N LEU A 57 -8.50 -18.49 -1.33
CA LEU A 57 -9.28 -17.27 -1.45
C LEU A 57 -10.35 -17.11 -0.36
N CYS A 58 -10.96 -18.22 0.09
CA CYS A 58 -12.10 -18.16 0.99
C CYS A 58 -11.77 -18.04 2.48
N GLY A 59 -10.53 -18.25 2.90
CA GLY A 59 -10.21 -18.23 4.34
C GLY A 59 -9.45 -19.44 4.83
N GLU A 60 -9.66 -20.57 4.16
CA GLU A 60 -9.42 -21.90 4.69
C GLU A 60 -7.99 -22.37 4.40
N MET A 61 -7.00 -21.61 4.85
CA MET A 61 -5.59 -21.89 4.54
C MET A 61 -5.12 -23.23 5.13
N ALA A 62 -5.67 -23.64 6.29
CA ALA A 62 -5.38 -24.95 6.87
C ALA A 62 -5.85 -26.10 5.96
N ASP A 63 -7.06 -25.99 5.40
CA ASP A 63 -7.59 -26.97 4.44
C ASP A 63 -6.79 -26.93 3.12
N ALA A 64 -6.40 -25.74 2.66
CA ALA A 64 -5.54 -25.58 1.48
C ALA A 64 -4.20 -26.28 1.66
N MET A 65 -3.54 -26.10 2.81
CA MET A 65 -2.27 -26.76 3.12
C MET A 65 -2.42 -28.26 3.29
N LEU A 66 -3.51 -28.72 3.92
CA LEU A 66 -3.79 -30.15 4.02
C LEU A 66 -3.98 -30.80 2.64
N LEU A 67 -4.68 -30.13 1.72
CA LEU A 67 -4.80 -30.58 0.34
C LEU A 67 -3.43 -30.57 -0.36
N PHE A 68 -2.71 -29.46 -0.25
CA PHE A 68 -1.38 -29.29 -0.84
C PHE A 68 -0.44 -30.42 -0.42
N ASP A 69 -0.35 -30.74 0.88
CA ASP A 69 0.52 -31.80 1.39
C ASP A 69 0.09 -33.21 0.94
N LYS A 70 -1.20 -33.42 0.67
CA LYS A 70 -1.74 -34.69 0.15
C LYS A 70 -1.60 -34.86 -1.37
N MET A 71 -1.35 -33.80 -2.13
CA MET A 71 -1.21 -33.89 -3.59
C MET A 71 0.01 -34.75 -3.97
N PRO A 72 -0.17 -35.84 -4.74
CA PRO A 72 0.93 -36.74 -5.12
C PRO A 72 1.83 -36.13 -6.21
N GLN A 73 1.28 -35.22 -7.01
CA GLN A 73 2.00 -34.44 -8.01
C GLN A 73 1.64 -32.97 -7.81
N ARG A 74 2.64 -32.10 -7.93
CA ARG A 74 2.50 -30.65 -7.85
C ARG A 74 3.23 -30.05 -9.02
N ASP A 75 2.62 -29.06 -9.65
CA ASP A 75 3.26 -28.25 -10.68
C ASP A 75 3.55 -26.84 -10.15
N VAL A 76 4.25 -26.05 -10.96
CA VAL A 76 4.58 -24.67 -10.62
C VAL A 76 3.33 -23.84 -10.29
N VAL A 77 2.18 -24.13 -10.93
CA VAL A 77 0.90 -23.46 -10.65
C VAL A 77 0.41 -23.78 -9.23
N THR A 78 0.55 -25.03 -8.78
CA THR A 78 0.21 -25.48 -7.43
C THR A 78 0.96 -24.63 -6.39
N TRP A 79 2.29 -24.54 -6.53
CA TRP A 79 3.15 -23.80 -5.61
C TRP A 79 2.89 -22.30 -5.65
N ASN A 80 2.77 -21.70 -6.83
CA ASN A 80 2.47 -20.27 -6.99
C ASN A 80 1.15 -19.90 -6.32
N THR A 81 0.15 -20.78 -6.42
CA THR A 81 -1.15 -20.58 -5.79
C THR A 81 -0.99 -20.50 -4.28
N VAL A 82 -0.37 -21.47 -3.63
CA VAL A 82 -0.21 -21.47 -2.16
C VAL A 82 0.63 -20.28 -1.69
N ILE A 83 1.79 -20.03 -2.33
CA ILE A 83 2.69 -18.93 -1.96
C ILE A 83 1.96 -17.58 -2.07
N THR A 84 1.25 -17.34 -3.16
CA THR A 84 0.51 -16.08 -3.35
C THR A 84 -0.62 -15.93 -2.34
N GLN A 85 -1.31 -17.01 -1.99
CA GLN A 85 -2.40 -16.95 -1.00
C GLN A 85 -1.89 -16.76 0.44
N MET A 86 -0.73 -17.35 0.80
CA MET A 86 -0.05 -17.06 2.06
C MET A 86 0.35 -15.58 2.15
N LEU A 87 0.98 -15.08 1.08
CA LEU A 87 1.34 -13.67 0.99
C LEU A 87 0.13 -12.76 1.16
N LYS A 88 -0.97 -12.98 0.42
CA LYS A 88 -2.20 -12.18 0.56
C LYS A 88 -2.78 -12.17 1.97
N ARG A 89 -2.46 -13.15 2.81
CA ARG A 89 -2.86 -13.23 4.22
C ARG A 89 -1.85 -12.61 5.19
N GLY A 90 -0.72 -12.15 4.69
CA GLY A 90 0.39 -11.61 5.47
C GLY A 90 1.34 -12.66 6.04
N ASP A 91 1.20 -13.94 5.68
CA ASP A 91 2.12 -15.01 6.09
C ASP A 91 3.37 -15.02 5.20
N ILE A 92 4.20 -13.99 5.37
CA ILE A 92 5.43 -13.78 4.60
C ILE A 92 6.46 -14.87 4.90
N GLU A 93 6.56 -15.32 6.15
CA GLU A 93 7.50 -16.37 6.56
C GLU A 93 7.10 -17.73 5.97
N GLY A 94 5.83 -18.12 6.06
CA GLY A 94 5.29 -19.33 5.43
C GLY A 94 5.52 -19.33 3.92
N ALA A 95 5.24 -18.20 3.26
CA ALA A 95 5.49 -18.02 1.84
C ALA A 95 6.98 -18.16 1.49
N SER A 96 7.87 -17.57 2.30
CA SER A 96 9.33 -17.65 2.11
C SER A 96 9.84 -19.08 2.25
N ARG A 97 9.34 -19.82 3.24
CA ARG A 97 9.68 -21.25 3.43
C ARG A 97 9.17 -22.10 2.27
N LEU A 98 7.96 -21.87 1.77
CA LEU A 98 7.45 -22.59 0.61
C LEU A 98 8.21 -22.25 -0.68
N PHE A 99 8.61 -21.00 -0.87
CA PHE A 99 9.47 -20.62 -1.99
C PHE A 99 10.81 -21.36 -1.94
N SER A 100 11.43 -21.45 -0.75
CA SER A 100 12.65 -22.24 -0.51
C SER A 100 12.47 -23.71 -0.91
N ARG A 101 11.38 -24.33 -0.45
CA ARG A 101 11.06 -25.72 -0.75
C ARG A 101 10.86 -25.94 -2.25
N LEU A 102 10.23 -24.99 -2.95
CA LEU A 102 10.10 -25.03 -4.41
C LEU A 102 11.46 -24.95 -5.13
N GLU A 103 12.44 -24.20 -4.59
CA GLU A 103 13.80 -24.15 -5.15
C GLU A 103 14.53 -25.49 -5.03
N GLU A 104 14.26 -26.24 -3.97
CA GLU A 104 14.94 -27.51 -3.63
C GLU A 104 14.27 -28.75 -4.27
N GLU A 105 13.01 -28.64 -4.70
CA GLU A 105 12.22 -29.75 -5.24
C GLU A 105 12.78 -30.25 -6.59
N SER A 106 13.11 -31.54 -6.66
CA SER A 106 13.69 -32.14 -7.87
C SER A 106 12.75 -32.05 -9.07
N GLY A 107 13.24 -31.51 -10.19
CA GLY A 107 12.48 -31.41 -11.44
C GLY A 107 11.50 -30.24 -11.52
N LEU A 108 11.38 -29.43 -10.45
CA LEU A 108 10.62 -28.19 -10.45
C LEU A 108 11.57 -27.02 -10.16
N ARG A 109 11.47 -25.95 -10.94
CA ARG A 109 12.18 -24.69 -10.67
C ARG A 109 11.20 -23.55 -10.80
N PRO A 110 11.24 -22.54 -9.91
CA PRO A 110 10.50 -21.31 -10.12
C PRO A 110 10.78 -20.75 -11.51
N ASN A 111 9.73 -20.61 -12.33
CA ASN A 111 9.88 -20.05 -13.66
C ASN A 111 9.65 -18.52 -13.63
N GLN A 112 9.76 -17.87 -14.78
CA GLN A 112 9.53 -16.43 -14.90
C GLN A 112 8.17 -16.01 -14.33
N VAL A 113 7.11 -16.80 -14.55
CA VAL A 113 5.76 -16.51 -14.05
C VAL A 113 5.72 -16.58 -12.52
N THR A 114 6.37 -17.58 -11.92
CA THR A 114 6.53 -17.67 -10.45
C THR A 114 7.22 -16.43 -9.90
N VAL A 115 8.40 -16.09 -10.44
CA VAL A 115 9.20 -14.95 -9.99
C VAL A 115 8.36 -13.66 -10.01
N VAL A 116 7.71 -13.37 -11.14
CA VAL A 116 6.87 -12.17 -11.27
C VAL A 116 5.71 -12.18 -10.28
N SER A 117 5.03 -13.32 -10.11
CA SER A 117 3.87 -13.43 -9.20
C SER A 117 4.25 -13.21 -7.74
N VAL A 118 5.38 -13.77 -7.30
CA VAL A 118 5.88 -13.63 -5.91
C VAL A 118 6.37 -12.21 -5.68
N LEU A 119 7.11 -11.62 -6.62
CA LEU A 119 7.58 -10.24 -6.51
C LEU A 119 6.42 -9.23 -6.45
N ALA A 120 5.39 -9.40 -7.28
CA ALA A 120 4.21 -8.54 -7.25
C ALA A 120 3.49 -8.62 -5.89
N ALA A 121 3.33 -9.82 -5.33
CA ALA A 121 2.77 -9.99 -4.00
C ALA A 121 3.66 -9.36 -2.91
N CYS A 122 5.00 -9.47 -3.02
CA CYS A 122 5.92 -8.80 -2.12
C CYS A 122 5.77 -7.27 -2.18
N ALA A 123 5.56 -6.70 -3.37
CA ALA A 123 5.34 -5.27 -3.57
C ALA A 123 4.09 -4.76 -2.82
N ASP A 124 2.99 -5.52 -2.90
CA ASP A 124 1.73 -5.16 -2.26
C ASP A 124 1.78 -5.26 -0.73
N LEU A 125 2.59 -6.18 -0.20
CA LEU A 125 2.72 -6.46 1.24
C LEU A 125 3.94 -5.81 1.89
N CYS A 126 4.77 -5.13 1.10
CA CYS A 126 6.08 -4.64 1.52
C CYS A 126 7.02 -5.73 2.07
N ALA A 127 6.98 -6.95 1.51
CA ALA A 127 7.81 -8.07 1.94
C ALA A 127 9.23 -7.98 1.33
N LEU A 128 10.02 -7.00 1.79
CA LEU A 128 11.33 -6.67 1.20
C LEU A 128 12.31 -7.84 1.21
N ASP A 129 12.38 -8.62 2.29
CA ASP A 129 13.39 -9.68 2.43
C ASP A 129 13.11 -10.87 1.51
N LEU A 130 11.84 -11.28 1.39
CA LEU A 130 11.43 -12.26 0.38
C LEU A 130 11.69 -11.72 -1.03
N GLY A 131 11.39 -10.44 -1.27
CA GLY A 131 11.68 -9.78 -2.54
C GLY A 131 13.16 -9.82 -2.93
N LYS A 132 14.06 -9.52 -1.99
CA LYS A 132 15.53 -9.61 -2.17
C LYS A 132 15.96 -11.04 -2.46
N ARG A 133 15.43 -12.04 -1.75
CA ARG A 133 15.74 -13.44 -2.00
C ARG A 133 15.31 -13.89 -3.39
N VAL A 134 14.11 -13.50 -3.82
CA VAL A 134 13.59 -13.80 -5.16
C VAL A 134 14.41 -13.08 -6.24
N HIS A 135 14.90 -11.87 -5.97
CA HIS A 135 15.85 -11.18 -6.86
C HIS A 135 17.17 -11.95 -6.99
N GLU A 136 17.77 -12.40 -5.89
CA GLU A 136 18.98 -13.22 -5.93
C GLU A 136 18.76 -14.54 -6.71
N TYR A 137 17.63 -15.21 -6.49
CA TYR A 137 17.22 -16.36 -7.29
C TYR A 137 17.13 -16.02 -8.79
N SER A 138 16.52 -14.88 -9.12
CA SER A 138 16.34 -14.43 -10.50
C SER A 138 17.67 -14.23 -11.20
N ASN A 139 18.65 -13.67 -10.50
CA ASN A 139 20.00 -13.48 -11.03
C ASN A 139 20.71 -14.81 -11.30
N ARG A 140 20.61 -15.77 -10.37
CA ARG A 140 21.21 -17.11 -10.51
C ARG A 140 20.52 -17.99 -11.57
N SER A 141 19.25 -17.72 -11.86
CA SER A 141 18.42 -18.53 -12.76
C SER A 141 18.32 -17.99 -14.19
N GLY A 142 19.15 -16.99 -14.54
CA GLY A 142 19.21 -16.42 -15.89
C GLY A 142 18.09 -15.42 -16.20
N PHE A 143 17.36 -14.94 -15.19
CA PHE A 143 16.32 -13.93 -15.36
C PHE A 143 16.82 -12.48 -15.15
N LYS A 144 18.11 -12.28 -14.86
CA LYS A 144 18.70 -10.96 -14.57
C LYS A 144 18.32 -9.89 -15.59
N ASN A 145 18.38 -10.22 -16.88
CA ASN A 145 18.11 -9.29 -17.99
C ASN A 145 16.68 -9.43 -18.54
N ASN A 146 15.80 -10.17 -17.87
CA ASN A 146 14.43 -10.31 -18.32
C ASN A 146 13.64 -9.05 -17.97
N VAL A 147 13.29 -8.26 -18.99
CA VAL A 147 12.60 -6.96 -18.84
C VAL A 147 11.35 -7.03 -17.95
N LEU A 148 10.55 -8.10 -18.05
CA LEU A 148 9.36 -8.25 -17.21
C LEU A 148 9.73 -8.44 -15.73
N VAL A 149 10.74 -9.25 -15.44
CA VAL A 149 11.26 -9.45 -14.08
C VAL A 149 11.86 -8.16 -13.55
N CYS A 150 12.69 -7.46 -14.34
CA CYS A 150 13.25 -6.15 -13.95
C CYS A 150 12.16 -5.13 -13.62
N ASN A 151 11.12 -5.00 -14.45
CA ASN A 151 10.01 -4.08 -14.20
C ASN A 151 9.27 -4.42 -12.89
N THR A 152 9.08 -5.71 -12.60
CA THR A 152 8.43 -6.17 -11.37
C THR A 152 9.34 -5.96 -10.15
N LEU A 153 10.66 -6.11 -10.30
CA LEU A 153 11.64 -5.81 -9.25
C LEU A 153 11.66 -4.31 -8.93
N ILE A 154 11.61 -3.43 -9.93
CA ILE A 154 11.53 -1.97 -9.74
C ILE A 154 10.28 -1.62 -8.92
N ASP A 155 9.11 -2.11 -9.31
CA ASP A 155 7.85 -1.88 -8.56
C ASP A 155 7.93 -2.43 -7.13
N MET A 156 8.47 -3.65 -6.96
CA MET A 156 8.65 -4.29 -5.66
C MET A 156 9.55 -3.47 -4.73
N TYR A 157 10.74 -3.10 -5.19
CA TYR A 157 11.67 -2.31 -4.38
C TYR A 157 11.13 -0.91 -4.05
N ALA A 158 10.50 -0.25 -5.01
CA ALA A 158 9.87 1.06 -4.79
C ALA A 158 8.76 0.99 -3.73
N LYS A 159 7.85 0.00 -3.83
CA LYS A 159 6.75 -0.21 -2.86
C LYS A 159 7.19 -0.81 -1.53
N CYS A 160 8.39 -1.36 -1.44
CA CYS A 160 9.01 -1.82 -0.20
C CYS A 160 9.86 -0.73 0.50
N GLY A 161 9.89 0.49 -0.02
CA GLY A 161 10.66 1.58 0.61
C GLY A 161 12.16 1.46 0.40
N SER A 162 12.60 0.87 -0.71
CA SER A 162 14.01 0.66 -1.06
C SER A 162 14.30 1.20 -2.45
N LEU A 163 14.10 2.50 -2.63
CA LEU A 163 14.16 3.17 -3.93
C LEU A 163 15.55 3.07 -4.58
N GLU A 164 16.61 3.04 -3.79
CA GLU A 164 18.00 2.91 -4.25
C GLU A 164 18.22 1.58 -4.97
N GLU A 165 17.62 0.49 -4.48
CA GLU A 165 17.66 -0.82 -5.16
C GLU A 165 16.80 -0.82 -6.43
N ALA A 166 15.66 -0.11 -6.42
CA ALA A 166 14.85 0.07 -7.61
C ALA A 166 15.61 0.82 -8.71
N SER A 167 16.29 1.92 -8.36
CA SER A 167 17.18 2.66 -9.27
C SER A 167 18.30 1.76 -9.79
N ARG A 168 18.95 0.98 -8.92
CA ARG A 168 20.02 0.05 -9.34
C ARG A 168 19.53 -0.96 -10.36
N VAL A 169 18.38 -1.60 -10.12
CA VAL A 169 17.79 -2.53 -11.09
C VAL A 169 17.50 -1.83 -12.41
N PHE A 170 16.97 -0.61 -12.39
CA PHE A 170 16.68 0.19 -13.58
C PHE A 170 17.94 0.59 -14.37
N ASP A 171 19.00 0.96 -13.66
CA ASP A 171 20.28 1.37 -14.23
C ASP A 171 21.06 0.18 -14.83
N GLU A 172 21.00 -0.99 -14.18
CA GLU A 172 21.64 -2.23 -14.62
C GLU A 172 20.90 -2.97 -15.74
N MET A 173 19.71 -2.52 -16.16
CA MET A 173 18.97 -3.17 -17.25
C MET A 173 19.78 -3.17 -18.55
N GLU A 174 20.17 -4.35 -19.01
CA GLU A 174 20.80 -4.55 -20.31
C GLU A 174 19.74 -4.61 -21.41
N GLY A 175 19.87 -3.74 -22.43
CA GLY A 175 18.94 -3.67 -23.57
C GLY A 175 17.98 -2.47 -23.53
N LYS A 176 17.06 -2.42 -24.48
CA LYS A 176 16.13 -1.28 -24.59
C LYS A 176 15.10 -1.31 -23.47
N ARG A 177 15.10 -0.27 -22.63
CA ARG A 177 14.08 -0.05 -21.60
C ARG A 177 12.71 0.14 -22.26
N THR A 178 11.68 -0.38 -21.62
CA THR A 178 10.30 -0.25 -22.13
C THR A 178 9.59 0.90 -21.44
N VAL A 179 8.47 1.35 -22.01
CA VAL A 179 7.57 2.32 -21.36
C VAL A 179 7.20 1.91 -19.93
N PHE A 180 7.07 0.60 -19.67
CA PHE A 180 6.81 0.06 -18.32
C PHE A 180 7.98 0.26 -17.36
N SER A 181 9.22 0.08 -17.84
CA SER A 181 10.45 0.29 -17.06
C SER A 181 10.55 1.75 -16.60
N TRP A 182 10.37 2.68 -17.54
CA TRP A 182 10.39 4.12 -17.26
C TRP A 182 9.23 4.53 -16.34
N SER A 183 8.01 4.08 -16.63
CA SER A 183 6.82 4.44 -15.85
C SER A 183 6.90 3.93 -14.41
N ALA A 184 7.37 2.68 -14.20
CA ALA A 184 7.54 2.12 -12.86
C ALA A 184 8.50 2.97 -12.01
N MET A 185 9.62 3.39 -12.60
CA MET A 185 10.61 4.22 -11.90
C MET A 185 10.09 5.65 -11.64
N ILE A 186 9.42 6.28 -12.61
CA ILE A 186 8.81 7.61 -12.46
C ILE A 186 7.76 7.60 -11.33
N VAL A 187 6.88 6.60 -11.31
CA VAL A 187 5.87 6.44 -10.25
C VAL A 187 6.54 6.19 -8.89
N GLY A 188 7.58 5.36 -8.85
CA GLY A 188 8.37 5.11 -7.64
C GLY A 188 9.01 6.40 -7.08
N LEU A 189 9.65 7.21 -7.93
CA LEU A 189 10.24 8.50 -7.53
C LEU A 189 9.17 9.47 -7.00
N ALA A 190 8.04 9.56 -7.70
CA ALA A 190 6.92 10.41 -7.28
C ALA A 190 6.37 10.01 -5.90
N ALA A 191 6.14 8.72 -5.68
CA ALA A 191 5.66 8.19 -4.39
C ALA A 191 6.65 8.43 -3.24
N HIS A 192 7.94 8.60 -3.54
CA HIS A 192 9.01 8.88 -2.57
C HIS A 192 9.30 10.37 -2.37
N GLY A 193 8.52 11.26 -2.99
CA GLY A 193 8.72 12.71 -2.89
C GLY A 193 9.86 13.26 -3.75
N ARG A 194 10.47 12.45 -4.62
CA ARG A 194 11.58 12.85 -5.51
C ARG A 194 11.08 13.38 -6.84
N ALA A 195 10.20 14.39 -6.81
CA ALA A 195 9.53 14.89 -8.01
C ALA A 195 10.51 15.38 -9.09
N GLN A 196 11.54 16.13 -8.71
CA GLN A 196 12.51 16.65 -9.67
C GLN A 196 13.27 15.55 -10.41
N GLU A 197 13.58 14.46 -9.71
CA GLU A 197 14.18 13.27 -10.32
C GLU A 197 13.19 12.58 -11.26
N ALA A 198 11.91 12.49 -10.89
CA ALA A 198 10.85 11.94 -11.75
C ALA A 198 10.68 12.75 -13.06
N LEU A 199 10.67 14.08 -12.98
CA LEU A 199 10.58 14.97 -14.14
C LEU A 199 11.82 14.90 -15.04
N SER A 200 13.00 14.83 -14.42
CA SER A 200 14.26 14.61 -15.15
C SER A 200 14.25 13.25 -15.87
N LEU A 201 13.76 12.20 -15.21
CA LEU A 201 13.71 10.85 -15.77
C LEU A 201 12.72 10.76 -16.95
N PHE A 202 11.60 11.49 -16.89
CA PHE A 202 10.69 11.64 -18.03
C PHE A 202 11.37 12.33 -19.22
N SER A 203 12.19 13.36 -18.98
CA SER A 203 12.95 14.00 -20.05
C SER A 203 13.93 13.02 -20.70
N SER A 204 14.62 12.19 -19.90
CA SER A 204 15.49 11.11 -20.39
C SER A 204 14.72 10.05 -21.18
N MET A 205 13.51 9.70 -20.75
CA MET A 205 12.63 8.76 -21.46
C MET A 205 12.28 9.26 -22.88
N LEU A 206 12.01 10.57 -23.03
CA LEU A 206 11.75 11.18 -24.33
C LEU A 206 13.01 11.23 -25.20
N GLN A 207 14.18 11.50 -24.61
CA GLN A 207 15.46 11.48 -25.33
C GLN A 207 15.85 10.07 -25.82
N ASP A 208 15.46 9.03 -25.07
CA ASP A 208 15.58 7.62 -25.46
C ASP A 208 14.59 7.23 -26.59
N GLY A 209 13.69 8.13 -26.98
CA GLY A 209 12.68 7.88 -28.00
C GLY A 209 11.59 6.92 -27.55
N THR A 210 11.36 6.80 -26.24
CA THR A 210 10.28 5.99 -25.68
C THR A 210 9.07 6.87 -25.40
N GLU A 211 7.94 6.58 -26.06
CA GLU A 211 6.70 7.32 -25.87
C GLU A 211 6.05 7.04 -24.50
N PRO A 212 5.55 8.08 -23.80
CA PRO A 212 4.86 7.90 -22.53
C PRO A 212 3.47 7.30 -22.70
N ASN A 213 2.99 6.67 -21.62
CA ASN A 213 1.62 6.16 -21.54
C ASN A 213 0.87 6.80 -20.35
N GLY A 214 -0.39 6.41 -20.15
CA GLY A 214 -1.19 6.94 -19.03
C GLY A 214 -0.53 6.73 -17.66
N VAL A 215 0.12 5.58 -17.42
CA VAL A 215 0.84 5.34 -16.15
C VAL A 215 1.99 6.32 -15.96
N THR A 216 2.70 6.67 -17.03
CA THR A 216 3.73 7.72 -16.99
C THR A 216 3.14 9.05 -16.51
N PHE A 217 2.00 9.47 -17.06
CA PHE A 217 1.34 10.72 -16.69
C PHE A 217 0.75 10.70 -15.28
N VAL A 218 0.24 9.56 -14.79
CA VAL A 218 -0.13 9.42 -13.38
C VAL A 218 1.08 9.70 -12.49
N GLY A 219 2.25 9.12 -12.80
CA GLY A 219 3.48 9.38 -12.05
C GLY A 219 3.89 10.87 -12.05
N LEU A 220 3.83 11.53 -13.20
CA LEU A 220 4.15 12.96 -13.35
C LEU A 220 3.18 13.85 -12.55
N LEU A 221 1.88 13.63 -12.70
CA LEU A 221 0.86 14.41 -12.00
C LEU A 221 0.92 14.19 -10.50
N HIS A 222 1.21 12.96 -10.06
CA HIS A 222 1.42 12.64 -8.66
C HIS A 222 2.67 13.36 -8.10
N ALA A 223 3.77 13.40 -8.85
CA ALA A 223 4.97 14.16 -8.49
C ALA A 223 4.66 15.66 -8.35
N CYS A 224 3.91 16.24 -9.28
CA CYS A 224 3.47 17.63 -9.21
C CYS A 224 2.57 17.88 -7.99
N ALA A 225 1.60 17.00 -7.74
CA ALA A 225 0.68 17.09 -6.60
C ALA A 225 1.40 17.10 -5.26
N HIS A 226 2.52 16.39 -5.15
CA HIS A 226 3.31 16.27 -3.92
C HIS A 226 4.41 17.32 -3.76
N MET A 227 4.57 18.23 -4.70
CA MET A 227 5.50 19.38 -4.60
C MET A 227 4.82 20.73 -4.86
N GLY A 228 3.52 20.74 -5.11
CA GLY A 228 2.76 21.97 -5.38
C GLY A 228 3.06 22.60 -6.74
N LEU A 229 3.56 21.81 -7.70
CA LEU A 229 3.90 22.26 -9.06
C LEU A 229 2.62 22.34 -9.92
N VAL A 230 1.77 23.33 -9.62
CA VAL A 230 0.43 23.47 -10.20
C VAL A 230 0.50 23.70 -11.71
N ASP A 231 1.38 24.59 -12.16
CA ASP A 231 1.48 24.97 -13.58
C ASP A 231 2.04 23.82 -14.41
N GLU A 232 3.05 23.12 -13.92
CA GLU A 232 3.60 21.92 -14.53
C GLU A 232 2.54 20.80 -14.59
N GLY A 233 1.78 20.59 -13.52
CA GLY A 233 0.70 19.60 -13.49
C GLY A 233 -0.37 19.88 -14.54
N ARG A 234 -0.80 21.14 -14.69
CA ARG A 234 -1.73 21.56 -15.77
C ARG A 234 -1.13 21.33 -17.15
N ALA A 235 0.14 21.68 -17.33
CA ALA A 235 0.85 21.49 -18.58
C ALA A 235 0.92 20.01 -18.98
N PHE A 236 1.26 19.12 -18.04
CA PHE A 236 1.28 17.68 -18.27
C PHE A 236 -0.11 17.10 -18.53
N PHE A 237 -1.12 17.52 -17.78
CA PHE A 237 -2.50 17.05 -18.01
C PHE A 237 -3.00 17.43 -19.41
N THR A 238 -2.65 18.63 -19.88
CA THR A 238 -3.01 19.10 -21.22
C THR A 238 -2.20 18.39 -22.31
N SER A 239 -0.88 18.26 -22.12
CA SER A 239 0.00 17.63 -23.12
C SER A 239 -0.29 16.15 -23.31
N MET A 240 -0.72 15.44 -22.26
CA MET A 240 -1.16 14.05 -22.31
C MET A 240 -2.14 13.78 -23.47
N THR A 241 -3.15 14.62 -23.62
CA THR A 241 -4.13 14.49 -24.72
C THR A 241 -3.65 15.18 -26.00
N ARG A 242 -3.10 16.39 -25.90
CA ARG A 242 -2.72 17.21 -27.06
C ARG A 242 -1.56 16.61 -27.86
N ASP A 243 -0.52 16.17 -27.17
CA ASP A 243 0.77 15.81 -27.77
C ASP A 243 0.92 14.28 -27.90
N TYR A 244 0.26 13.49 -27.05
CA TYR A 244 0.38 12.03 -27.01
C TYR A 244 -0.94 11.28 -27.29
N GLY A 245 -2.06 11.98 -27.48
CA GLY A 245 -3.36 11.35 -27.78
C GLY A 245 -3.91 10.45 -26.66
N ILE A 246 -3.40 10.58 -25.43
CA ILE A 246 -3.81 9.72 -24.32
C ILE A 246 -5.05 10.34 -23.67
N THR A 247 -6.11 9.55 -23.56
CA THR A 247 -7.36 9.96 -22.90
C THR A 247 -7.20 9.89 -21.38
N PRO A 248 -7.47 10.97 -20.63
CA PRO A 248 -7.36 10.96 -19.17
C PRO A 248 -8.34 9.97 -18.53
N GLY A 249 -7.79 9.02 -17.77
CA GLY A 249 -8.53 8.09 -16.90
C GLY A 249 -8.79 8.68 -15.50
N ILE A 250 -9.56 7.95 -14.68
CA ILE A 250 -9.98 8.39 -13.33
C ILE A 250 -8.80 8.73 -12.41
N GLU A 251 -7.67 8.04 -12.60
CA GLU A 251 -6.44 8.25 -11.85
C GLU A 251 -5.82 9.62 -12.14
N HIS A 252 -5.83 10.06 -13.40
CA HIS A 252 -5.28 11.36 -13.82
C HIS A 252 -6.10 12.51 -13.23
N TYR A 253 -7.43 12.42 -13.30
CA TYR A 253 -8.32 13.39 -12.66
C TYR A 253 -8.14 13.39 -11.13
N GLY A 254 -7.97 12.22 -10.51
CA GLY A 254 -7.63 12.10 -9.09
C GLY A 254 -6.37 12.87 -8.72
N CYS A 255 -5.29 12.73 -9.49
CA CYS A 255 -4.04 13.48 -9.27
C CYS A 255 -4.22 14.99 -9.44
N MET A 256 -4.98 15.44 -10.45
CA MET A 256 -5.26 16.87 -10.65
C MET A 256 -6.08 17.47 -9.51
N VAL A 257 -7.10 16.76 -9.04
CA VAL A 257 -7.91 17.20 -7.89
C VAL A 257 -7.04 17.26 -6.63
N ASP A 258 -6.19 16.27 -6.39
CA ASP A 258 -5.26 16.28 -5.25
C ASP A 258 -4.28 17.46 -5.34
N LEU A 259 -3.70 17.72 -6.52
CA LEU A 259 -2.82 18.87 -6.79
C LEU A 259 -3.49 20.22 -6.47
N LEU A 260 -4.66 20.49 -7.07
CA LEU A 260 -5.40 21.73 -6.88
C LEU A 260 -5.85 21.89 -5.42
N SER A 261 -6.35 20.81 -4.82
CA SER A 261 -6.82 20.77 -3.43
C SER A 261 -5.70 21.09 -2.44
N ARG A 262 -4.49 20.55 -2.64
CA ARG A 262 -3.32 20.83 -1.80
C ARG A 262 -2.83 22.26 -1.95
N ALA A 263 -2.85 22.79 -3.17
CA ALA A 263 -2.43 24.16 -3.48
C ALA A 263 -3.38 25.25 -2.97
N GLY A 264 -4.53 24.90 -2.38
CA GLY A 264 -5.52 25.86 -1.88
C GLY A 264 -6.55 26.28 -2.92
N LEU A 265 -6.48 25.74 -4.13
CA LEU A 265 -7.42 25.99 -5.23
C LEU A 265 -8.64 25.07 -5.11
N VAL A 266 -9.21 24.95 -3.90
CA VAL A 266 -10.25 23.97 -3.57
C VAL A 266 -11.53 24.21 -4.36
N LYS A 267 -11.89 25.47 -4.61
CA LYS A 267 -13.04 25.83 -5.45
C LYS A 267 -12.84 25.38 -6.90
N GLU A 268 -11.65 25.63 -7.45
CA GLU A 268 -11.31 25.19 -8.80
C GLU A 268 -11.28 23.66 -8.87
N ALA A 269 -10.76 22.98 -7.84
CA ALA A 269 -10.80 21.52 -7.76
C ALA A 269 -12.25 20.99 -7.80
N TYR A 270 -13.19 21.66 -7.13
CA TYR A 270 -14.61 21.30 -7.20
C TYR A 270 -15.20 21.53 -8.61
N GLU A 271 -14.95 22.68 -9.21
CA GLU A 271 -15.38 22.99 -10.59
C GLU A 271 -14.82 21.97 -11.58
N PHE A 272 -13.54 21.63 -11.46
CA PHE A 272 -12.88 20.60 -12.26
C PHE A 272 -13.56 19.22 -12.13
N ILE A 273 -13.99 18.83 -10.93
CA ILE A 273 -14.75 17.58 -10.71
C ILE A 273 -16.10 17.61 -11.43
N MET A 274 -16.78 18.76 -11.43
CA MET A 274 -18.08 18.93 -12.10
C MET A 274 -17.97 18.88 -13.62
N GLU A 275 -16.84 19.32 -14.18
CA GLU A 275 -16.57 19.31 -15.62
C GLU A 275 -16.03 17.97 -16.15
N MET A 276 -15.73 17.01 -15.26
CA MET A 276 -15.21 15.71 -15.66
C MET A 276 -16.15 14.98 -16.63
N PRO A 277 -15.64 14.44 -17.76
CA PRO A 277 -16.44 13.65 -18.70
C PRO A 277 -16.77 12.25 -18.17
N ILE A 278 -16.17 11.85 -17.04
CA ILE A 278 -16.33 10.55 -16.39
C ILE A 278 -16.86 10.73 -14.97
N LYS A 279 -17.65 9.76 -14.50
CA LYS A 279 -18.25 9.83 -13.15
C LYS A 279 -17.15 9.81 -12.07
N PRO A 280 -17.09 10.81 -11.17
CA PRO A 280 -16.12 10.83 -10.08
C PRO A 280 -16.33 9.69 -9.09
N ASN A 281 -15.24 9.11 -8.59
CA ASN A 281 -15.25 8.03 -7.58
C ASN A 281 -14.94 8.58 -6.16
N GLY A 282 -14.94 7.69 -5.15
CA GLY A 282 -14.66 8.07 -3.77
C GLY A 282 -13.24 8.61 -3.53
N ILE A 283 -12.28 8.26 -4.38
CA ILE A 283 -10.89 8.74 -4.28
C ILE A 283 -10.84 10.24 -4.60
N ILE A 284 -11.48 10.67 -5.69
CA ILE A 284 -11.52 12.07 -6.13
C ILE A 284 -12.20 12.96 -5.08
N TRP A 285 -13.40 12.57 -4.62
CA TRP A 285 -14.11 13.33 -3.59
C TRP A 285 -13.38 13.30 -2.25
N GLY A 286 -12.68 12.21 -1.94
CA GLY A 286 -11.81 12.09 -0.77
C GLY A 286 -10.60 13.04 -0.83
N ALA A 287 -10.00 13.23 -2.01
CA ALA A 287 -8.92 14.19 -2.23
C ALA A 287 -9.41 15.64 -2.02
N LEU A 288 -10.57 15.98 -2.59
CA LEU A 288 -11.21 17.29 -2.35
C LEU A 288 -11.49 17.53 -0.87
N LEU A 289 -12.09 16.55 -0.18
CA LEU A 289 -12.37 16.62 1.26
C LEU A 289 -11.09 16.83 2.08
N GLY A 290 -10.00 16.17 1.70
CA GLY A 290 -8.67 16.36 2.30
C GLY A 290 -8.16 17.79 2.15
N GLY A 291 -8.29 18.39 0.96
CA GLY A 291 -7.96 19.79 0.71
C GLY A 291 -8.85 20.78 1.45
N CYS A 292 -10.15 20.50 1.52
CA CYS A 292 -11.10 21.29 2.30
C CYS A 292 -10.71 21.35 3.79
N ARG A 293 -10.22 20.24 4.35
CA ARG A 293 -9.67 20.23 5.71
C ARG A 293 -8.43 21.12 5.81
N LEU A 294 -7.46 20.94 4.91
CA LEU A 294 -6.20 21.69 4.92
C LEU A 294 -6.43 23.21 4.88
N HIS A 295 -7.39 23.64 4.05
CA HIS A 295 -7.70 25.06 3.81
C HIS A 295 -8.93 25.56 4.58
N LYS A 296 -9.45 24.75 5.50
CA LYS A 296 -10.59 25.08 6.39
C LYS A 296 -11.88 25.50 5.64
N ASP A 297 -12.13 24.94 4.46
CA ASP A 297 -13.36 25.17 3.70
C ASP A 297 -14.46 24.18 4.10
N ILE A 298 -15.29 24.62 5.06
CA ILE A 298 -16.35 23.76 5.61
C ILE A 298 -17.48 23.52 4.58
N LYS A 299 -17.77 24.50 3.71
CA LYS A 299 -18.91 24.40 2.80
C LYS A 299 -18.66 23.36 1.72
N LEU A 300 -17.47 23.39 1.11
CA LEU A 300 -17.09 22.39 0.11
C LEU A 300 -16.87 21.02 0.75
N ALA A 301 -16.39 20.95 2.01
CA ALA A 301 -16.31 19.69 2.74
C ALA A 301 -17.69 19.02 2.92
N GLU A 302 -18.71 19.80 3.30
CA GLU A 302 -20.09 19.31 3.44
C GLU A 302 -20.63 18.78 2.09
N GLN A 303 -20.35 19.47 0.98
CA GLN A 303 -20.73 19.01 -0.36
C GLN A 303 -20.00 17.72 -0.77
N ALA A 304 -18.69 17.65 -0.57
CA ALA A 304 -17.90 16.44 -0.87
C ALA A 304 -18.45 15.22 -0.10
N ILE A 305 -18.84 15.40 1.16
CA ILE A 305 -19.42 14.34 1.98
C ILE A 305 -20.77 13.85 1.45
N GLN A 306 -21.61 14.73 0.89
CA GLN A 306 -22.87 14.29 0.30
C GLN A 306 -22.63 13.24 -0.80
N HIS A 307 -21.65 13.48 -1.67
CA HIS A 307 -21.25 12.51 -2.69
C HIS A 307 -20.61 11.24 -2.11
N LEU A 308 -19.67 11.39 -1.16
CA LEU A 308 -18.98 10.27 -0.52
C LEU A 308 -19.95 9.34 0.24
N SER A 309 -20.97 9.91 0.86
CA SER A 309 -21.98 9.15 1.62
C SER A 309 -22.82 8.21 0.76
N VAL A 310 -22.85 8.43 -0.55
CA VAL A 310 -23.51 7.56 -1.54
C VAL A 310 -22.53 6.59 -2.17
N LEU A 311 -21.30 7.04 -2.47
CA LEU A 311 -20.28 6.25 -3.14
C LEU A 311 -19.66 5.18 -2.24
N ASP A 312 -19.38 5.53 -0.98
CA ASP A 312 -18.70 4.67 -0.03
C ASP A 312 -19.17 4.99 1.42
N PRO A 313 -20.42 4.64 1.76
CA PRO A 313 -21.04 5.01 3.03
C PRO A 313 -20.36 4.42 4.27
N LEU A 314 -19.56 3.37 4.12
CA LEU A 314 -18.96 2.62 5.23
C LEU A 314 -17.53 3.06 5.55
N ASN A 315 -16.94 3.94 4.74
CA ASN A 315 -15.59 4.42 4.95
C ASN A 315 -15.53 5.42 6.10
N ASP A 316 -14.92 5.00 7.20
CA ASP A 316 -14.82 5.79 8.43
C ASP A 316 -13.98 7.05 8.24
N GLY A 317 -12.97 7.01 7.36
CA GLY A 317 -12.03 8.11 7.12
C GLY A 317 -12.72 9.42 6.75
N TYR A 318 -13.77 9.36 5.92
CA TYR A 318 -14.51 10.56 5.49
C TYR A 318 -15.24 11.23 6.65
N TYR A 319 -15.90 10.44 7.51
CA TYR A 319 -16.60 10.97 8.68
C TYR A 319 -15.62 11.52 9.71
N ILE A 320 -14.47 10.88 9.90
CA ILE A 320 -13.43 11.39 10.79
C ILE A 320 -12.89 12.73 10.28
N VAL A 321 -12.60 12.86 8.98
CA VAL A 321 -12.15 14.13 8.40
C VAL A 321 -13.21 15.22 8.57
N LEU A 322 -14.47 14.95 8.28
CA LEU A 322 -15.56 15.91 8.50
C LEU A 322 -15.71 16.29 9.97
N SER A 323 -15.66 15.31 10.88
CA SER A 323 -15.72 15.55 12.32
C SER A 323 -14.55 16.44 12.78
N ASN A 324 -13.36 16.27 12.19
CA ASN A 324 -12.20 17.08 12.53
C ASN A 324 -12.37 18.53 12.04
N ILE A 325 -12.87 18.71 10.81
CA ILE A 325 -13.20 20.04 10.25
C ILE A 325 -14.18 20.79 11.16
N TYR A 326 -15.24 20.11 11.63
CA TYR A 326 -16.19 20.74 12.57
C TYR A 326 -15.57 21.05 13.92
N ALA A 327 -14.74 20.15 14.47
CA ALA A 327 -14.08 20.39 15.76
C ALA A 327 -13.12 21.58 15.69
N GLU A 328 -12.32 21.70 14.62
CA GLU A 328 -11.43 22.85 14.38
C GLU A 328 -12.20 24.17 14.22
N ALA A 329 -13.43 24.11 13.71
CA ALA A 329 -14.33 25.25 13.61
C ALA A 329 -15.16 25.52 14.88
N GLY A 330 -14.98 24.74 15.96
CA GLY A 330 -15.75 24.85 17.20
C GLY A 330 -17.22 24.39 17.10
N ARG A 331 -17.63 23.75 16.01
CA ARG A 331 -19.00 23.25 15.75
C ARG A 331 -19.24 21.89 16.42
N TRP A 332 -19.19 21.85 17.76
CA TRP A 332 -19.28 20.59 18.54
C TRP A 332 -20.62 19.84 18.43
N GLU A 333 -21.72 20.55 18.18
CA GLU A 333 -23.02 19.92 17.90
C GLU A 333 -22.93 19.04 16.64
N ASP A 334 -22.20 19.50 15.62
CA ASP A 334 -22.07 18.85 14.34
C ASP A 334 -21.14 17.64 14.44
N VAL A 335 -20.06 17.75 15.22
CA VAL A 335 -19.22 16.62 15.65
C VAL A 335 -20.09 15.52 16.26
N THR A 336 -21.00 15.90 17.15
CA THR A 336 -21.92 14.96 17.80
C THR A 336 -22.90 14.33 16.80
N ARG A 337 -23.41 15.11 15.82
CA ARG A 337 -24.25 14.57 14.73
C ARG A 337 -23.49 13.56 13.87
N VAL A 338 -22.24 13.84 13.50
CA VAL A 338 -21.41 12.92 12.72
C VAL A 338 -21.17 11.61 13.48
N ARG A 339 -20.85 11.67 14.79
CA ARG A 339 -20.68 10.47 15.62
C ARG A 339 -21.95 9.63 15.70
N LYS A 340 -23.13 10.27 15.83
CA LYS A 340 -24.43 9.58 15.80
C LYS A 340 -24.68 8.91 14.44
N LEU A 341 -24.36 9.58 13.35
CA LEU A 341 -24.48 9.04 11.98
C LEU A 341 -23.58 7.81 11.78
N MET A 342 -22.32 7.88 12.21
CA MET A 342 -21.40 6.74 12.16
C MET A 342 -21.98 5.53 12.92
N LYS A 343 -22.47 5.74 14.14
CA LYS A 343 -23.10 4.68 14.95
C LYS A 343 -24.32 4.09 14.27
N ALA A 344 -25.20 4.92 13.70
CA ALA A 344 -26.40 4.47 12.99
C ALA A 344 -26.08 3.63 11.74
N ARG A 345 -24.96 3.92 11.06
CA ARG A 345 -24.48 3.17 9.89
C ARG A 345 -23.57 1.99 10.24
N GLY A 346 -23.30 1.74 11.52
CA GLY A 346 -22.39 0.68 11.96
C GLY A 346 -20.91 0.95 11.64
N VAL A 347 -20.56 2.19 11.31
CA VAL A 347 -19.18 2.60 10.97
C VAL A 347 -18.36 2.77 12.25
N LYS A 348 -17.25 2.03 12.34
CA LYS A 348 -16.31 2.12 13.45
C LYS A 348 -15.03 2.82 12.98
N LYS A 349 -14.48 3.69 13.83
CA LYS A 349 -13.19 4.33 13.58
C LYS A 349 -12.10 3.27 13.48
N THR A 350 -11.34 3.29 12.39
CA THR A 350 -10.17 2.45 12.18
C THR A 350 -9.05 2.90 13.11
N SER A 351 -8.49 1.98 13.90
CA SER A 351 -7.32 2.26 14.74
C SER A 351 -6.08 2.44 13.87
N GLY A 352 -5.26 3.44 14.21
CA GLY A 352 -3.96 3.62 13.58
C GLY A 352 -2.98 2.56 14.05
N TRP A 353 -2.36 1.86 13.12
CA TRP A 353 -1.30 0.90 13.39
C TRP A 353 -0.08 1.18 12.53
N SER A 354 1.08 0.77 13.04
CA SER A 354 2.37 0.81 12.35
C SER A 354 3.04 -0.56 12.45
N LYS A 355 3.58 -1.03 11.33
CA LYS A 355 4.32 -2.29 11.22
C LYS A 355 5.78 -2.02 10.93
N ILE A 356 6.65 -2.80 11.56
CA ILE A 356 8.07 -2.86 11.29
C ILE A 356 8.47 -4.33 11.19
N THR A 357 9.29 -4.65 10.19
CA THR A 357 9.87 -5.99 10.01
C THR A 357 11.36 -5.88 10.27
N LEU A 358 11.88 -6.74 11.15
CA LEU A 358 13.32 -6.82 11.42
C LEU A 358 13.98 -7.86 10.50
N ASP A 359 15.31 -7.98 10.56
CA ASP A 359 16.10 -8.87 9.70
C ASP A 359 15.77 -10.37 9.89
N ASP A 360 15.13 -10.73 11.01
CA ASP A 360 14.62 -12.09 11.28
C ASP A 360 13.31 -12.41 10.54
N GLY A 361 12.74 -11.43 9.83
CA GLY A 361 11.49 -11.57 9.09
C GLY A 361 10.24 -11.48 9.96
N ILE A 362 10.37 -11.23 11.26
CA ILE A 362 9.22 -11.11 12.18
C ILE A 362 8.60 -9.71 12.03
N VAL A 363 7.29 -9.70 11.79
CA VAL A 363 6.51 -8.46 11.69
C VAL A 363 6.01 -8.07 13.08
N HIS A 364 6.43 -6.91 13.56
CA HIS A 364 5.96 -6.30 14.79
C HIS A 364 4.91 -5.23 14.46
N GLU A 365 3.70 -5.39 15.01
CA GLU A 365 2.59 -4.45 14.86
C GLU A 365 2.41 -3.63 16.15
N PHE A 366 2.32 -2.32 15.99
CA PHE A 366 2.03 -1.37 17.06
C PHE A 366 0.70 -0.70 16.77
N VAL A 367 -0.27 -0.86 17.66
CA VAL A 367 -1.57 -0.19 17.56
C VAL A 367 -1.59 1.00 18.52
N ALA A 368 -2.10 2.14 18.07
CA ALA A 368 -2.20 3.33 18.92
C ALA A 368 -3.04 3.04 20.19
N GLY A 369 -2.43 3.26 21.36
CA GLY A 369 -3.05 2.98 22.67
C GLY A 369 -2.91 1.54 23.15
N ASP A 370 -2.27 0.65 22.38
CA ASP A 370 -1.92 -0.70 22.82
C ASP A 370 -0.54 -0.70 23.48
N GLU A 371 -0.48 -1.21 24.71
CA GLU A 371 0.74 -1.32 25.51
C GLU A 371 1.11 -2.79 25.79
N SER A 372 0.46 -3.75 25.12
CA SER A 372 0.65 -5.19 25.36
C SER A 372 1.93 -5.79 24.75
N HIS A 373 2.70 -5.01 24.00
CA HIS A 373 3.91 -5.50 23.32
C HIS A 373 4.93 -6.05 24.34
N PRO A 374 5.56 -7.22 24.11
CA PRO A 374 6.48 -7.84 25.09
C PRO A 374 7.66 -6.95 25.53
N GLN A 375 8.10 -6.04 24.65
CA GLN A 375 9.17 -5.08 24.93
C GLN A 375 8.67 -3.65 25.26
N ALA A 376 7.40 -3.47 25.63
CA ALA A 376 6.80 -2.14 25.83
C ALA A 376 7.62 -1.23 26.76
N GLU A 377 8.11 -1.75 27.89
CA GLU A 377 8.92 -0.97 28.84
C GLU A 377 10.20 -0.40 28.20
N GLY A 378 10.92 -1.21 27.42
CA GLY A 378 12.13 -0.79 26.71
C GLY A 378 11.81 0.26 25.65
N ILE A 379 10.73 0.06 24.89
CA ILE A 379 10.27 1.00 23.85
C ILE A 379 9.92 2.35 24.46
N PHE A 380 9.18 2.36 25.58
CA PHE A 380 8.78 3.60 26.24
C PHE A 380 9.99 4.35 26.81
N ARG A 381 10.92 3.63 27.45
CA ARG A 381 12.18 4.23 27.90
C ARG A 381 12.96 4.85 26.75
N LYS A 382 13.05 4.16 25.61
CA LYS A 382 13.72 4.69 24.43
C LYS A 382 13.03 5.93 23.87
N TRP A 383 11.70 5.92 23.84
CA TRP A 383 10.93 7.10 23.46
C TRP A 383 11.20 8.28 24.40
N ASP A 384 11.23 8.06 25.71
CA ASP A 384 11.47 9.12 26.68
C ASP A 384 12.89 9.73 26.54
N GLU A 385 13.91 8.91 26.27
CA GLU A 385 15.26 9.39 25.89
C GLU A 385 15.22 10.29 24.63
N LEU A 386 14.51 9.85 23.59
CA LEU A 386 14.38 10.62 22.34
C LEU A 386 13.63 11.92 22.57
N VAL A 387 12.60 11.95 23.42
CA VAL A 387 11.85 13.17 23.73
C VAL A 387 12.76 14.23 24.34
N VAL A 388 13.64 13.87 25.28
CA VAL A 388 14.60 14.81 25.87
C VAL A 388 15.52 15.40 24.79
N GLU A 389 16.10 14.55 23.94
CA GLU A 389 16.99 14.97 22.84
C GLU A 389 16.27 15.82 21.78
N MET A 390 15.01 15.51 21.49
CA MET A 390 14.18 16.27 20.56
C MET A 390 13.80 17.64 21.14
N MET A 391 13.47 17.73 22.43
CA MET A 391 13.17 18.99 23.09
C MET A 391 14.36 19.94 23.09
N LEU A 392 15.58 19.43 23.28
CA LEU A 392 16.82 20.22 23.13
C LEU A 392 17.00 20.79 21.72
N ARG A 393 16.37 20.18 20.71
CA ARG A 393 16.35 20.61 19.31
C ARG A 393 15.06 21.36 18.92
N GLY A 394 14.26 21.77 19.90
CA GLY A 394 13.07 22.62 19.69
C GLY A 394 11.78 21.86 19.39
N TYR A 395 11.72 20.54 19.61
CA TYR A 395 10.47 19.78 19.48
C TYR A 395 9.44 20.19 20.53
N VAL A 396 8.22 20.47 20.07
CA VAL A 396 7.05 20.70 20.91
C VAL A 396 5.92 19.81 20.39
N ALA A 397 5.31 19.03 21.29
CA ALA A 397 4.21 18.16 20.93
C ALA A 397 3.00 18.98 20.46
N ASN A 398 2.49 18.69 19.26
CA ASN A 398 1.35 19.45 18.71
C ASN A 398 0.01 18.91 19.25
N THR A 399 -0.41 19.40 20.43
CA THR A 399 -1.66 18.98 21.10
C THR A 399 -2.93 19.40 20.35
N SER A 400 -2.86 20.38 19.45
CA SER A 400 -4.01 20.83 18.65
C SER A 400 -4.59 19.73 17.75
N LEU A 401 -3.78 18.72 17.42
CA LEU A 401 -4.19 17.55 16.63
C LEU A 401 -5.05 16.56 17.42
N VAL A 402 -5.06 16.65 18.75
CA VAL A 402 -5.89 15.82 19.63
C VAL A 402 -7.21 16.54 19.88
N LEU A 403 -8.17 16.28 18.99
CA LEU A 403 -9.52 16.85 19.02
C LEU A 403 -10.44 16.15 20.05
N LEU A 404 -9.85 15.71 21.17
CA LEU A 404 -10.54 15.19 22.34
C LEU A 404 -10.64 16.30 23.39
N ASP A 405 -11.80 16.40 24.01
CA ASP A 405 -12.04 17.31 25.13
C ASP A 405 -11.49 16.68 26.42
N ILE A 406 -10.17 16.73 26.55
CA ILE A 406 -9.38 16.20 27.67
C ILE A 406 -8.28 17.20 28.05
N GLU A 407 -7.70 17.03 29.25
CA GLU A 407 -6.61 17.87 29.73
C GLU A 407 -5.38 17.83 28.80
N GLU A 408 -4.67 18.95 28.67
CA GLU A 408 -3.51 19.09 27.77
C GLU A 408 -2.40 18.05 28.08
N GLU A 409 -2.16 17.74 29.35
CA GLU A 409 -1.20 16.69 29.75
C GLU A 409 -1.58 15.32 29.21
N GLN A 410 -2.88 15.01 29.16
CA GLN A 410 -3.38 13.75 28.60
C GLN A 410 -3.23 13.74 27.07
N LYS A 411 -3.46 14.88 26.39
CA LYS A 411 -3.24 15.00 24.93
C LYS A 411 -1.78 14.71 24.56
N VAL A 412 -0.82 15.22 25.34
CA VAL A 412 0.61 14.94 25.14
C VAL A 412 0.90 13.45 25.27
N LYS A 413 0.35 12.78 26.29
CA LYS A 413 0.50 11.33 26.47
C LYS A 413 -0.04 10.54 25.27
N PHE A 414 -1.20 10.91 24.73
CA PHE A 414 -1.74 10.28 23.52
C PHE A 414 -0.80 10.43 22.33
N ILE A 415 -0.27 11.63 22.12
CA ILE A 415 0.67 11.94 21.04
C ILE A 415 1.97 11.14 21.16
N TYR A 416 2.47 10.94 22.37
CA TYR A 416 3.69 10.15 22.62
C TYR A 416 3.51 8.65 22.38
N ARG A 417 2.26 8.18 22.31
CA ARG A 417 1.90 6.77 22.10
C ARG A 417 1.33 6.51 20.70
N HIS A 418 1.59 7.40 19.74
CA HIS A 418 1.30 7.11 18.34
C HIS A 418 2.12 5.93 17.82
N SER A 419 1.52 5.10 16.98
CA SER A 419 2.09 3.84 16.52
C SER A 419 3.43 4.01 15.81
N GLU A 420 3.63 5.10 15.06
CA GLU A 420 4.88 5.40 14.34
C GLU A 420 6.05 5.60 15.30
N LYS A 421 5.78 6.26 16.43
CA LYS A 421 6.76 6.58 17.46
C LYS A 421 7.20 5.32 18.19
N LEU A 422 6.24 4.45 18.50
CA LEU A 422 6.54 3.14 19.08
C LEU A 422 7.35 2.27 18.10
N ALA A 423 6.94 2.24 16.84
CA ALA A 423 7.62 1.45 15.79
C ALA A 423 9.06 1.94 15.56
N VAL A 424 9.31 3.26 15.50
CA VAL A 424 10.68 3.78 15.33
C VAL A 424 11.54 3.55 16.57
N SER A 425 10.99 3.72 17.78
CA SER A 425 11.70 3.42 19.02
C SER A 425 12.08 1.93 19.11
N PHE A 426 11.15 1.04 18.75
CA PHE A 426 11.43 -0.39 18.65
C PHE A 426 12.51 -0.71 17.60
N GLY A 427 12.43 -0.09 16.42
CA GLY A 427 13.44 -0.23 15.37
C GLY A 427 14.83 0.20 15.86
N LEU A 428 14.93 1.36 16.52
CA LEU A 428 16.19 1.87 17.08
C LEU A 428 16.78 0.97 18.17
N LEU A 429 15.94 0.29 18.96
CA LEU A 429 16.38 -0.62 20.01
C LEU A 429 16.93 -1.94 19.47
N ASN A 430 16.28 -2.50 18.45
CA ASN A 430 16.49 -3.89 18.03
C ASN A 430 17.32 -4.03 16.75
N THR A 431 17.85 -2.93 16.19
CA THR A 431 18.68 -2.99 14.97
C THR A 431 20.00 -2.24 15.13
N PRO A 432 21.09 -2.71 14.49
CA PRO A 432 22.39 -2.06 14.56
C PRO A 432 22.38 -0.62 14.04
N ALA A 433 23.32 0.18 14.53
CA ALA A 433 23.56 1.53 14.02
C ALA A 433 23.79 1.52 12.49
N GLY A 434 23.30 2.54 11.80
CA GLY A 434 23.39 2.67 10.34
C GLY A 434 22.31 1.90 9.54
N THR A 435 21.55 1.00 10.16
CA THR A 435 20.47 0.27 9.47
C THR A 435 19.32 1.22 9.10
N THR A 436 18.77 1.17 7.88
CA THR A 436 17.56 1.95 7.54
C THR A 436 16.34 1.36 8.23
N ILE A 437 15.58 2.18 8.97
CA ILE A 437 14.33 1.76 9.62
C ILE A 437 13.18 1.92 8.63
N ARG A 438 12.42 0.85 8.36
CA ARG A 438 11.26 0.88 7.45
C ARG A 438 9.98 0.60 8.21
N ILE A 439 9.03 1.54 8.14
CA ILE A 439 7.76 1.46 8.84
C ILE A 439 6.62 1.59 7.83
N ILE A 440 5.59 0.76 7.98
CA ILE A 440 4.35 0.84 7.19
C ILE A 440 3.24 1.28 8.11
N LYS A 441 2.43 2.24 7.69
CA LYS A 441 1.28 2.73 8.45
C LYS A 441 0.01 2.62 7.62
N ASN A 442 -1.08 2.22 8.29
CA ASN A 442 -2.39 2.12 7.65
C ASN A 442 -3.15 3.43 7.54
N LEU A 443 -2.71 4.52 8.16
CA LEU A 443 -3.28 5.87 8.06
C LEU A 443 -2.21 6.83 7.56
N ARG A 444 -2.60 8.04 7.15
CA ARG A 444 -1.66 9.12 6.87
C ARG A 444 -0.88 9.48 8.15
N VAL A 445 0.42 9.74 8.02
CA VAL A 445 1.25 10.23 9.13
C VAL A 445 0.67 11.56 9.63
N CYS A 446 0.69 11.83 10.93
CA CYS A 446 0.26 13.15 11.44
C CYS A 446 1.43 14.14 11.50
N GLU A 447 1.12 15.44 11.54
CA GLU A 447 2.13 16.51 11.52
C GLU A 447 3.15 16.40 12.66
N ASP A 448 2.68 16.01 13.85
CA ASP A 448 3.54 15.79 15.00
C ASP A 448 4.49 14.60 14.81
N CYS A 449 3.98 13.45 14.33
CA CYS A 449 4.81 12.29 14.02
C CYS A 449 5.83 12.60 12.93
N HIS A 450 5.42 13.32 11.89
CA HIS A 450 6.32 13.75 10.82
C HIS A 450 7.47 14.61 11.36
N SER A 451 7.17 15.60 12.19
CA SER A 451 8.17 16.47 12.83
C SER A 451 9.08 15.72 13.78
N ALA A 452 8.53 14.80 14.59
CA ALA A 452 9.32 13.95 15.48
C ALA A 452 10.27 13.04 14.69
N LEU A 453 9.80 12.38 13.62
CA LEU A 453 10.61 11.48 12.82
C LEU A 453 11.78 12.18 12.11
N LYS A 454 11.60 13.43 11.66
CA LYS A 454 12.72 14.27 11.17
C LYS A 454 13.83 14.40 12.21
N LEU A 455 13.47 14.79 13.43
CA LEU A 455 14.44 14.97 14.52
C LEU A 455 15.06 13.65 14.96
N ILE A 456 14.27 12.57 15.02
CA ILE A 456 14.78 11.23 15.37
C ILE A 456 15.79 10.75 14.33
N ALA A 457 15.56 10.99 13.03
CA ALA A 457 16.53 10.68 11.98
C ALA A 457 17.86 11.43 12.21
N ALA A 458 17.80 12.73 12.54
CA ALA A 458 18.98 13.53 12.86
C ALA A 458 19.71 13.08 14.14
N ILE A 459 18.97 12.75 15.19
CA ILE A 459 19.52 12.29 16.49
C ILE A 459 20.18 10.93 16.34
N SER A 460 19.54 10.01 15.63
CA SER A 460 20.03 8.64 15.49
C SER A 460 21.09 8.49 14.40
N GLY A 461 21.21 9.47 13.50
CA GLY A 461 22.07 9.36 12.31
C GLY A 461 21.62 8.26 11.34
N ARG A 462 20.33 7.90 11.38
CA ARG A 462 19.76 6.81 10.58
C ARG A 462 18.68 7.33 9.66
N GLU A 463 18.61 6.73 8.49
CA GLU A 463 17.48 6.92 7.59
C GLU A 463 16.25 6.17 8.12
N ILE A 464 15.12 6.86 8.14
CA ILE A 464 13.83 6.29 8.53
C ILE A 464 12.88 6.48 7.35
N VAL A 465 12.36 5.39 6.81
CA VAL A 465 11.42 5.38 5.70
C VAL A 465 10.04 4.97 6.24
N VAL A 466 9.07 5.87 6.14
CA VAL A 466 7.69 5.59 6.55
C VAL A 466 6.78 5.60 5.34
N ARG A 467 6.18 4.44 5.01
CA ARG A 467 5.11 4.31 4.02
C ARG A 467 3.77 4.57 4.71
N ASP A 468 3.06 5.59 4.26
CA ASP A 468 1.65 5.78 4.63
C ASP A 468 0.71 5.28 3.52
N ARG A 469 -0.59 5.61 3.60
CA ARG A 469 -1.58 5.19 2.59
C ARG A 469 -1.24 5.67 1.17
N ASN A 470 -0.60 6.81 1.04
CA ASN A 470 -0.50 7.55 -0.20
C ASN A 470 0.95 7.69 -0.69
N ARG A 471 1.94 7.70 0.20
CA ARG A 471 3.34 7.99 -0.14
C ARG A 471 4.34 7.42 0.85
N PHE A 472 5.62 7.57 0.50
CA PHE A 472 6.74 7.41 1.40
C PHE A 472 7.21 8.77 1.91
N HIS A 473 7.63 8.76 3.17
CA HIS A 473 8.36 9.83 3.84
C HIS A 473 9.74 9.28 4.19
N CYS A 474 10.77 9.75 3.50
CA CYS A 474 12.15 9.36 3.77
C CYS A 474 12.80 10.44 4.62
N PHE A 475 12.99 10.15 5.90
CA PHE A 475 13.59 11.03 6.88
C PHE A 475 15.09 10.77 6.98
N LYS A 476 15.89 11.80 6.75
CA LYS A 476 17.35 11.73 6.82
C LYS A 476 17.91 13.10 7.18
N ASP A 477 18.85 13.13 8.12
CA ASP A 477 19.57 14.34 8.54
C ASP A 477 18.66 15.53 8.91
N GLY A 478 17.50 15.27 9.53
CA GLY A 478 16.55 16.31 9.95
C GLY A 478 15.57 16.76 8.87
N CYS A 479 15.69 16.23 7.65
CA CYS A 479 14.83 16.55 6.52
C CYS A 479 13.93 15.38 6.15
N CYS A 480 12.84 15.65 5.44
CA CYS A 480 12.00 14.64 4.81
C CYS A 480 12.02 14.84 3.30
N SER A 481 12.00 13.76 2.52
CA SER A 481 11.93 13.79 1.06
C SER A 481 10.70 14.53 0.50
N CYS A 482 9.67 14.77 1.30
CA CYS A 482 8.49 15.54 0.90
C CYS A 482 8.67 17.08 0.95
N GLY A 483 9.78 17.59 1.47
CA GLY A 483 9.99 19.04 1.62
C GLY A 483 8.95 19.73 2.51
N ASP A 484 8.35 19.01 3.46
CA ASP A 484 7.23 19.45 4.30
C ASP A 484 5.93 19.81 3.52
N TYR A 485 5.84 19.42 2.25
CA TYR A 485 4.63 19.52 1.43
C TYR A 485 4.00 18.14 1.24
N TRP A 486 3.06 17.76 2.12
CA TRP A 486 2.52 16.39 2.12
C TRP A 486 1.11 16.20 2.61
#